data_AF-A0A7C1STQ9-F1
#
_entry.id   AF-A0A7C1STQ9-F1
#
_cell.length_a   1.000
_cell.length_b   1.000
_cell.length_c   1.000
_cell.angle_alpha   90.00
_cell.angle_beta   90.00
_cell.angle_gamma   90.00
#
_symmetry.space_group_name_H-M   'P 1'
#
loop_
_entity.id
_entity.type
_entity.pdbx_description
1 polymer ?
#
loop_
_entity_poly.entity_id
_entity_poly.type
_entity_poly.pdbx_seq_one_letter_code
_entity_poly.pdbx_strand_id
1 'polypeptide(L)'
;MVDIEEVKSSFRKFRNDFWEDITDINLERRETGLEEVKTKMVESEYFKVVQDFAKERGWNIESGDLKISAKKGEETVEIDLVSCTDESTLFVKPWSKVLERLKKLEELTED
;
A
#
# COMPACT_ATOMS: atom_id res chain seq x y z
N MET A 1 -4.11 15.13 11.22
CA MET A 1 -3.90 13.78 11.75
C MET A 1 -4.67 12.86 10.83
N VAL A 2 -3.95 11.95 10.17
CA VAL A 2 -4.49 10.96 9.27
C VAL A 2 -4.97 9.79 10.10
N ASP A 3 -6.28 9.56 10.05
CA ASP A 3 -6.95 8.45 10.74
C ASP A 3 -7.26 7.30 9.77
N ILE A 4 -7.53 6.10 10.30
CA ILE A 4 -7.83 4.91 9.50
C ILE A 4 -8.99 5.13 8.51
N GLU A 5 -10.00 5.92 8.88
CA GLU A 5 -11.13 6.21 7.97
C GLU A 5 -10.71 7.08 6.77
N GLU A 6 -9.71 7.95 6.92
CA GLU A 6 -9.13 8.70 5.80
C GLU A 6 -8.36 7.76 4.86
N VAL A 7 -7.52 6.90 5.44
CA VAL A 7 -6.79 5.86 4.68
C VAL A 7 -7.75 4.94 3.91
N LYS A 8 -8.87 4.57 4.52
CA LYS A 8 -9.93 3.75 3.92
C LYS A 8 -10.64 4.46 2.77
N SER A 9 -10.86 5.77 2.89
CA SER A 9 -11.45 6.58 1.83
C SER A 9 -10.52 6.61 0.60
N SER A 10 -9.22 6.86 0.82
CA SER A 10 -8.22 6.83 -0.26
C SER A 10 -8.04 5.42 -0.83
N PHE A 11 -8.09 4.36 -0.03
CA PHE A 11 -8.10 2.98 -0.52
C PHE A 11 -9.25 2.71 -1.49
N ARG A 12 -10.46 3.19 -1.20
CA ARG A 12 -11.63 2.96 -2.06
C ARG A 12 -11.48 3.65 -3.41
N LYS A 13 -10.99 4.89 -3.43
CA LYS A 13 -10.69 5.62 -4.67
C LYS A 13 -9.62 4.89 -5.46
N PHE A 14 -8.48 4.63 -4.82
CA PHE A 14 -7.36 3.90 -5.40
C PHE A 14 -7.83 2.57 -6.00
N ARG A 15 -8.58 1.76 -5.25
CA ARG A 15 -9.06 0.47 -5.76
C ARG A 15 -9.92 0.63 -7.01
N ASN A 16 -10.76 1.65 -7.10
CA ASN A 16 -11.57 1.86 -8.30
C ASN A 16 -10.70 2.27 -9.50
N ASP A 17 -9.78 3.21 -9.30
CA ASP A 17 -8.93 3.75 -10.36
C ASP A 17 -7.89 2.72 -10.83
N PHE A 18 -7.28 1.96 -9.91
CA PHE A 18 -6.24 0.97 -10.20
C PHE A 18 -6.79 -0.38 -10.69
N TRP A 19 -8.08 -0.64 -10.54
CA TRP A 19 -8.64 -1.94 -10.93
C TRP A 19 -8.59 -2.16 -12.44
N GLU A 20 -8.84 -1.11 -13.23
CA GLU A 20 -8.75 -1.17 -14.69
C GLU A 20 -7.31 -1.45 -15.12
N ASP A 21 -6.34 -0.68 -14.61
CA ASP A 21 -4.91 -0.86 -14.88
C ASP A 21 -4.41 -2.28 -14.55
N ILE A 22 -4.79 -2.82 -13.39
CA ILE A 22 -4.42 -4.19 -12.97
C ILE A 22 -5.06 -5.23 -13.90
N THR A 23 -6.31 -5.02 -14.32
CA THR A 23 -7.01 -5.94 -15.20
C THR A 23 -6.33 -6.00 -16.57
N ASP A 24 -5.97 -4.85 -17.13
CA ASP A 24 -5.27 -4.78 -18.42
C ASP A 24 -3.91 -5.47 -18.38
N ILE A 25 -3.12 -5.26 -17.32
CA ILE A 25 -1.82 -5.92 -17.15
C ILE A 25 -1.96 -7.43 -17.02
N ASN A 26 -2.92 -7.89 -16.23
CA ASN A 26 -3.17 -9.31 -16.03
C ASN A 26 -3.63 -10.01 -17.32
N LEU A 27 -4.38 -9.30 -18.18
CA LEU A 27 -4.86 -9.82 -19.46
C LEU A 27 -3.78 -9.82 -20.55
N GLU A 28 -2.97 -8.75 -20.64
CA GLU A 28 -1.95 -8.61 -21.68
C GLU A 28 -0.60 -9.27 -21.34
N ARG A 29 -0.37 -9.67 -20.08
CA ARG A 29 0.87 -10.32 -19.59
C ARG A 29 2.16 -9.62 -20.04
N ARG A 30 2.18 -8.28 -20.07
CA ARG A 30 3.36 -7.51 -20.49
C ARG A 30 4.21 -7.13 -19.28
N GLU A 31 5.48 -7.50 -19.30
CA GLU A 31 6.47 -7.13 -18.28
C GLU A 31 6.61 -5.60 -18.13
N THR A 32 6.46 -4.85 -19.23
CA THR A 32 6.46 -3.37 -19.23
C THR A 32 5.31 -2.76 -18.43
N GLY A 33 4.17 -3.45 -18.30
CA GLY A 33 3.02 -2.96 -17.53
C GLY A 33 3.24 -2.99 -16.02
N LEU A 34 4.11 -3.89 -15.53
CA LEU A 34 4.41 -4.00 -14.11
C LEU A 34 5.13 -2.76 -13.57
N GLU A 35 6.17 -2.28 -14.28
CA GLU A 35 6.92 -1.09 -13.88
C GLU A 35 6.06 0.18 -13.92
N GLU A 36 5.13 0.28 -14.88
CA GLU A 36 4.15 1.38 -14.92
C GLU A 36 3.22 1.36 -13.71
N VAL A 37 2.69 0.19 -13.32
CA VAL A 37 1.85 0.07 -12.13
C VAL A 37 2.62 0.39 -10.85
N LYS A 38 3.86 -0.07 -10.72
CA LYS A 38 4.72 0.30 -9.59
C LYS A 38 4.91 1.81 -9.48
N THR A 39 5.15 2.47 -10.61
CA THR A 39 5.32 3.93 -10.67
C THR A 39 4.04 4.64 -10.24
N LYS A 40 2.90 4.31 -10.87
CA LYS A 40 1.59 4.86 -10.51
C LYS A 40 1.26 4.62 -9.03
N MET A 41 1.72 3.50 -8.47
CA MET A 41 1.42 3.12 -7.10
C MET A 41 2.11 4.05 -6.11
N VAL A 42 3.42 4.23 -6.26
CA VAL A 42 4.22 5.13 -5.42
C VAL A 42 3.74 6.58 -5.54
N GLU A 43 3.24 6.99 -6.71
CA GLU A 43 2.72 8.34 -6.94
C GLU A 43 1.30 8.57 -6.41
N SER A 44 0.55 7.49 -6.14
CA SER A 44 -0.86 7.54 -5.76
C SER A 44 -1.12 8.28 -4.45
N GLU A 45 -2.28 8.94 -4.35
CA GLU A 45 -2.74 9.58 -3.11
C GLU A 45 -2.82 8.56 -1.97
N TYR A 46 -3.30 7.35 -2.26
CA TYR A 46 -3.41 6.28 -1.27
C TYR A 46 -2.07 5.90 -0.65
N PHE A 47 -1.02 5.75 -1.48
CA PHE A 47 0.32 5.45 -0.97
C PHE A 47 0.81 6.56 -0.03
N LYS A 48 0.67 7.82 -0.44
CA LYS A 48 1.06 8.99 0.38
C LYS A 48 0.30 9.04 1.71
N VAL A 49 -1.01 8.84 1.67
CA VAL A 49 -1.87 8.83 2.88
C VAL A 49 -1.46 7.72 3.85
N VAL A 50 -1.07 6.53 3.36
CA VAL A 50 -0.54 5.46 4.22
C VAL A 50 0.83 5.83 4.80
N GLN A 51 1.70 6.48 4.04
CA GLN A 51 2.99 6.96 4.55
C GLN A 51 2.80 8.01 5.65
N ASP A 52 1.90 8.98 5.43
CA ASP A 52 1.64 10.06 6.38
C ASP A 52 0.99 9.53 7.65
N PHE A 53 0.06 8.57 7.55
CA PHE A 53 -0.50 7.84 8.68
C PHE A 53 0.60 7.26 9.59
N ALA A 54 1.59 6.60 9.00
CA ALA A 54 2.66 5.95 9.74
C ALA A 54 3.69 6.97 10.29
N LYS A 55 4.06 8.00 9.50
CA LYS A 55 4.96 9.07 9.95
C LYS A 55 4.41 9.85 11.14
N GLU A 56 3.13 10.20 11.11
CA GLU A 56 2.48 10.91 12.22
C GLU A 56 2.49 10.08 13.52
N ARG A 57 2.58 8.74 13.40
CA ARG A 57 2.71 7.79 14.50
C ARG A 57 4.15 7.48 14.90
N GLY A 58 5.13 8.23 14.36
CA GLY A 58 6.54 8.13 14.71
C GLY A 58 7.29 6.98 14.03
N TRP A 59 6.75 6.41 12.95
CA TRP A 59 7.42 5.39 12.16
C TRP A 59 8.31 6.03 11.09
N ASN A 60 9.52 5.49 10.91
CA ASN A 60 10.36 5.80 9.77
C ASN A 60 9.89 5.00 8.57
N ILE A 61 9.73 5.66 7.41
CA ILE A 61 9.16 5.04 6.23
C ILE A 61 10.21 4.82 5.15
N GLU A 62 10.33 3.57 4.73
CA GLU A 62 11.04 3.16 3.52
C GLU A 62 10.01 2.71 2.49
N SER A 63 10.05 3.32 1.30
CA SER A 63 9.10 3.03 0.23
C SER A 63 9.67 1.96 -0.67
N GLY A 64 8.92 0.86 -0.84
CA GLY A 64 9.15 -0.11 -1.91
C GLY A 64 8.07 0.02 -2.98
N ASP A 65 8.36 -0.49 -4.17
CA ASP A 65 7.50 -0.36 -5.36
C ASP A 65 6.00 -0.61 -5.10
N LEU A 66 5.66 -1.69 -4.39
CA LEU A 66 4.27 -2.12 -4.11
C LEU A 66 3.94 -2.20 -2.61
N LYS A 67 4.89 -1.80 -1.75
CA LYS A 67 4.80 -1.96 -0.31
C LYS A 67 5.43 -0.80 0.44
N ILE A 68 4.94 -0.57 1.66
CA ILE A 68 5.50 0.42 2.57
C ILE A 68 6.13 -0.33 3.75
N SER A 69 7.41 -0.08 4.01
CA SER A 69 8.11 -0.59 5.18
C SER A 69 8.16 0.50 6.24
N ALA A 70 7.45 0.29 7.34
CA ALA A 70 7.45 1.19 8.49
C ALA A 70 8.34 0.62 9.60
N LYS A 71 9.33 1.38 10.06
CA LYS A 71 10.31 0.97 11.06
C LYS A 71 10.32 1.89 12.29
N LYS A 72 10.28 1.30 13.48
CA LYS A 72 10.40 2.00 14.77
C LYS A 72 11.24 1.14 15.73
N GLY A 73 12.44 1.59 16.07
CA GLY A 73 13.39 0.79 16.85
C GLY A 73 13.79 -0.49 16.12
N GLU A 74 13.60 -1.64 16.78
CA GLU A 74 13.81 -2.98 16.20
C GLU A 74 12.57 -3.49 15.45
N GLU A 75 11.40 -2.87 15.64
CA GLU A 75 10.16 -3.29 15.00
C GLU A 75 10.09 -2.82 13.54
N THR A 76 9.65 -3.73 12.66
CA THR A 76 9.36 -3.43 11.26
C THR A 76 7.99 -3.99 10.88
N VAL A 77 7.15 -3.16 10.27
CA VAL A 77 5.83 -3.52 9.76
C VAL A 77 5.80 -3.27 8.26
N GLU A 78 5.63 -4.33 7.49
CA GLU A 78 5.43 -4.25 6.04
C GLU A 78 3.94 -4.16 5.71
N ILE A 79 3.59 -3.13 4.95
CA ILE A 79 2.25 -2.87 4.45
C ILE A 79 2.26 -3.11 2.94
N ASP A 80 1.95 -4.33 2.54
CA ASP A 80 1.75 -4.65 1.12
C ASP A 80 0.39 -4.11 0.69
N LEU A 81 0.41 -3.24 -0.32
CA LEU A 81 -0.82 -2.61 -0.82
C LEU A 81 -1.28 -3.29 -2.12
N VAL A 82 -0.33 -3.76 -2.93
CA VAL A 82 -0.56 -4.59 -4.11
C VAL A 82 0.30 -5.84 -3.97
N SER A 83 -0.21 -6.99 -4.39
CA SER A 83 0.54 -8.25 -4.42
C SER A 83 0.74 -8.74 -5.83
N CYS A 84 1.89 -9.38 -6.03
CA CYS A 84 2.22 -10.12 -7.24
C CYS A 84 2.31 -11.60 -6.86
N THR A 85 1.53 -12.45 -7.52
CA THR A 85 1.69 -13.92 -7.44
C THR A 85 2.64 -14.41 -8.52
N ASP A 86 3.18 -15.62 -8.35
CA ASP A 86 4.34 -16.26 -9.02
C ASP A 86 4.45 -16.17 -10.57
N GLU A 87 3.51 -15.55 -11.30
CA GLU A 87 3.54 -15.40 -12.76
C GLU A 87 2.89 -14.09 -13.25
N SER A 88 3.36 -12.93 -12.78
CA SER A 88 2.98 -11.59 -13.34
C SER A 88 1.54 -11.15 -13.10
N THR A 89 0.82 -11.79 -12.18
CA THR A 89 -0.56 -11.41 -11.83
C THR A 89 -0.57 -10.48 -10.63
N LEU A 90 -1.13 -9.28 -10.81
CA LEU A 90 -1.26 -8.27 -9.79
C LEU A 90 -2.67 -8.25 -9.20
N PHE A 91 -2.76 -7.95 -7.91
CA PHE A 91 -4.03 -7.65 -7.28
C PHE A 91 -3.86 -6.68 -6.11
N VAL A 92 -4.82 -5.76 -5.96
CA VAL A 92 -4.91 -4.90 -4.79
C VAL A 92 -5.20 -5.76 -3.56
N LYS A 93 -4.41 -5.59 -2.48
CA LYS A 93 -4.66 -6.30 -1.23
C LYS A 93 -6.04 -5.92 -0.68
N PRO A 94 -6.82 -6.87 -0.15
CA PRO A 94 -8.08 -6.56 0.50
C PRO A 94 -7.90 -5.57 1.65
N TRP A 95 -8.85 -4.65 1.82
CA TRP A 95 -8.82 -3.65 2.89
C TRP A 95 -8.61 -4.28 4.28
N SER A 96 -9.20 -5.45 4.55
CA SER A 96 -9.03 -6.14 5.84
C SER A 96 -7.56 -6.42 6.15
N LYS A 97 -6.77 -6.83 5.14
CA LYS A 97 -5.34 -7.12 5.29
C LYS A 97 -4.53 -5.86 5.52
N VAL A 98 -4.88 -4.77 4.84
CA VAL A 98 -4.26 -3.44 5.07
C VAL A 98 -4.59 -2.96 6.48
N LEU A 99 -5.86 -3.03 6.87
CA LEU A 99 -6.34 -2.61 8.19
C LEU A 99 -5.63 -3.34 9.34
N GLU A 100 -5.38 -4.65 9.20
CA GLU A 100 -4.59 -5.42 10.18
C GLU A 100 -3.20 -4.80 10.38
N ARG A 101 -2.54 -4.34 9.30
CA ARG A 101 -1.22 -3.71 9.38
C ARG A 101 -1.27 -2.31 9.97
N LEU A 102 -2.26 -1.50 9.57
CA LEU A 102 -2.44 -0.14 10.11
C LEU A 102 -2.72 -0.16 11.61
N LYS A 103 -3.55 -1.09 12.08
CA LYS A 103 -3.79 -1.28 13.52
C LYS A 103 -2.53 -1.68 14.27
N LYS A 104 -1.72 -2.58 13.69
CA LYS A 104 -0.43 -2.96 14.27
C LYS A 104 0.49 -1.75 14.45
N LEU A 105 0.48 -0.78 13.52
CA LEU A 105 1.23 0.46 13.68
C LEU A 105 0.71 1.33 14.82
N GLU A 106 -0.61 1.40 15.02
CA GLU A 106 -1.22 2.13 16.14
C GLU A 106 -0.87 1.50 17.48
N GLU A 107 -1.08 0.19 17.62
CA GLU A 107 -0.84 -0.53 18.88
C GLU A 107 0.62 -0.43 19.34
N LEU A 108 1.57 -0.49 18.42
CA LEU A 108 3.01 -0.37 18.70
C LEU A 108 3.49 1.09 18.84
N THR A 109 2.61 2.07 18.61
CA THR A 109 2.90 3.48 18.84
C THR A 109 2.53 3.92 20.25
N GLU A 110 1.60 3.23 20.92
CA GLU A 110 1.11 3.57 22.27
C GLU A 110 2.02 3.11 23.43
N ASP A 111 3.24 2.61 23.15
CA ASP A 111 4.33 2.31 24.11
C ASP A 111 5.34 3.47 24.25
#